data_AF-A0A212LUQ2-F1
#
_entry.id   AF-A0A212LUQ2-F1
#
_cell.length_a   1.000
_cell.length_b   1.000
_cell.length_c   1.000
_cell.angle_alpha   90.00
_cell.angle_beta   90.00
_cell.angle_gamma   90.00
#
_symmetry.space_group_name_H-M   'P 1'
#
loop_
_entity.id
_entity.type
_entity.pdbx_description
1 polymer ?
#
loop_
_entity_poly.entity_id
_entity_poly.type
_entity_poly.pdbx_seq_one_letter_code
_entity_poly.pdbx_strand_id
1 'polypeptide(L)'
;MIEKGVMMTITYEWGDSLYINITNRCTNNCTFCVRNNQEGISRGMNLWLEREPTVSEVLADIQARDIYKYREFVFCGYGEPMLRTYDIIEICRYLKSAYNMPIRINTNGHANLICGQDVTSQLAGLVDAVSISMNAKNSKEYQELCQSDYGEKSL
;
A
#
# COMPACT_ATOMS: atom_id res chain seq x y z
N MET A 1 25.04 -4.24 25.09
CA MET A 1 23.60 -4.55 24.95
C MET A 1 23.03 -3.56 23.96
N ILE A 2 22.92 -3.93 22.68
CA ILE A 2 22.15 -3.16 21.70
C ILE A 2 20.93 -4.05 21.44
N GLU A 3 19.78 -3.68 21.98
CA GLU A 3 18.52 -4.23 21.49
C GLU A 3 18.46 -3.89 20.00
N LYS A 4 18.68 -4.89 19.15
CA LYS A 4 18.29 -4.81 17.75
C LYS A 4 16.76 -4.77 17.76
N GLY A 5 16.21 -3.58 17.94
CA GLY A 5 14.81 -3.32 17.64
C GLY A 5 14.56 -3.88 16.24
N VAL A 6 13.55 -4.74 16.13
CA VAL A 6 13.17 -5.33 14.84
C VAL A 6 12.74 -4.15 13.96
N MET A 7 13.62 -3.71 13.06
CA MET A 7 13.34 -2.61 12.16
C MET A 7 12.18 -3.04 11.26
N MET A 8 11.01 -2.38 11.41
CA MET A 8 9.85 -2.64 10.58
C MET A 8 10.14 -2.32 9.11
N THR A 9 9.63 -3.15 8.20
CA THR A 9 9.84 -2.99 6.76
C THR A 9 8.93 -1.90 6.19
N ILE A 10 9.38 -0.64 6.23
CA ILE A 10 8.64 0.51 5.67
C ILE A 10 8.74 0.52 4.15
N THR A 11 9.93 0.28 3.60
CA THR A 11 10.11 0.09 2.16
C THR A 11 10.83 -1.23 1.86
N TYR A 12 10.59 -1.80 0.68
CA TYR A 12 11.23 -3.04 0.24
C TYR A 12 11.37 -3.09 -1.28
N GLU A 13 12.24 -3.97 -1.77
CA GLU A 13 12.50 -4.11 -3.21
C GLU A 13 11.76 -5.30 -3.77
N TRP A 14 11.14 -5.11 -4.94
CA TRP A 14 10.53 -6.20 -5.69
C TRP A 14 10.61 -5.93 -7.18
N GLY A 15 11.32 -6.81 -7.90
CA GLY A 15 11.75 -6.53 -9.27
C GLY A 15 12.64 -5.27 -9.28
N ASP A 16 12.36 -4.37 -10.21
CA ASP A 16 13.10 -3.12 -10.40
C ASP A 16 12.40 -1.92 -9.73
N SER A 17 11.47 -2.15 -8.80
CA SER A 17 10.64 -1.11 -8.19
C SER A 17 10.84 -1.02 -6.68
N LEU A 18 10.63 0.17 -6.12
CA LEU A 18 10.63 0.40 -4.68
C LEU A 18 9.20 0.38 -4.14
N TYR A 19 8.91 -0.60 -3.29
CA TYR A 19 7.61 -0.76 -2.66
C TYR A 19 7.57 -0.04 -1.31
N ILE A 20 6.42 0.56 -1.01
CA ILE A 20 6.17 1.37 0.17
C ILE A 20 5.02 0.74 0.96
N ASN A 21 5.34 0.22 2.15
CA ASN A 21 4.45 -0.47 3.08
C ASN A 21 4.12 0.43 4.27
N ILE A 22 2.89 0.98 4.29
CA ILE A 22 2.52 2.05 5.22
C ILE A 22 1.45 1.65 6.23
N THR A 23 0.80 0.50 6.09
CA THR A 23 -0.29 0.11 6.99
C THR A 23 -0.48 -1.41 7.03
N ASN A 24 -0.86 -1.90 8.21
CA ASN A 24 -1.35 -3.27 8.42
C ASN A 24 -2.86 -3.41 8.24
N ARG A 25 -3.59 -2.28 8.32
CA ARG A 25 -5.06 -2.26 8.28
C ARG A 25 -5.53 -2.56 6.86
N CYS A 26 -6.67 -3.23 6.72
CA CYS A 26 -7.31 -3.47 5.44
C CYS A 26 -8.81 -3.63 5.66
N THR A 27 -9.62 -3.09 4.75
CA THR A 27 -11.09 -3.22 4.78
C THR A 27 -11.59 -4.56 4.23
N ASN A 28 -10.66 -5.44 3.84
CA ASN A 28 -10.94 -6.81 3.41
C ASN A 28 -10.28 -7.79 4.38
N ASN A 29 -10.95 -8.91 4.60
CA ASN A 29 -10.44 -10.09 5.28
C ASN A 29 -10.44 -11.31 4.34
N CYS A 30 -9.79 -11.17 3.17
CA CYS A 30 -9.88 -12.18 2.12
C CYS A 30 -9.50 -13.59 2.60
N THR A 31 -10.25 -14.59 2.17
CA THR A 31 -9.98 -16.01 2.49
C THR A 31 -8.63 -16.48 1.95
N PHE A 32 -8.13 -15.84 0.90
CA PHE A 32 -6.83 -16.08 0.25
C PHE A 32 -5.74 -15.07 0.64
N CYS A 33 -5.94 -14.28 1.71
CA CYS A 33 -5.02 -13.20 2.06
C CYS A 33 -3.63 -13.73 2.44
N VAL A 34 -2.57 -13.18 1.81
CA VAL A 34 -1.17 -13.52 2.10
C VAL A 34 -0.77 -13.26 3.56
N ARG A 35 -1.45 -12.34 4.25
CA ARG A 35 -1.27 -12.08 5.69
C ARG A 35 -1.48 -13.31 6.57
N ASN A 36 -2.28 -14.26 6.10
CA ASN A 36 -2.59 -15.50 6.80
C ASN A 36 -1.61 -16.64 6.45
N ASN A 37 -0.69 -16.40 5.52
CA ASN A 37 0.33 -17.37 5.15
C ASN A 37 1.59 -17.20 6.02
N GLN A 38 2.05 -18.30 6.63
CA GLN A 38 3.26 -18.30 7.46
C GLN A 38 4.54 -18.03 6.66
N GLU A 39 4.53 -18.22 5.34
CA GLU A 39 5.68 -18.00 4.46
C GLU A 39 5.92 -16.53 4.11
N GLY A 40 4.99 -15.63 4.45
CA GLY A 40 5.04 -14.21 4.11
C GLY A 40 4.91 -13.93 2.60
N ILE A 41 5.42 -12.78 2.14
CA ILE A 41 5.55 -12.51 0.70
C ILE A 41 6.71 -13.34 0.16
N SER A 42 6.58 -13.84 -1.08
CA SER A 42 7.59 -14.70 -1.73
C SER A 42 9.00 -14.19 -1.43
N ARG A 43 9.88 -15.11 -0.98
CA ARG A 43 11.22 -14.86 -0.40
C ARG A 43 11.26 -14.62 1.12
N GLY A 44 10.20 -14.93 1.87
CA GLY A 44 10.23 -14.91 3.34
C GLY A 44 10.26 -13.51 3.95
N MET A 45 9.88 -12.48 3.18
CA MET A 45 9.82 -11.11 3.67
C MET A 45 8.57 -10.94 4.55
N ASN A 46 8.79 -10.53 5.80
CA ASN A 46 7.72 -10.16 6.70
C ASN A 46 7.43 -8.65 6.58
N LEU A 47 6.22 -8.31 6.14
CA LEU A 47 5.75 -6.93 6.00
C LEU A 47 4.87 -6.46 7.16
N TRP A 48 4.71 -7.25 8.22
CA TRP A 48 4.02 -6.77 9.42
C TRP A 48 4.80 -5.60 10.02
N LEU A 49 4.12 -4.47 10.14
CA LEU A 49 4.63 -3.29 10.83
C LEU A 49 4.36 -3.42 12.33
N GLU A 50 5.33 -3.06 13.18
CA GLU A 50 5.09 -3.01 14.63
C GLU A 50 4.03 -1.94 14.99
N ARG A 51 4.06 -0.83 14.26
CA ARG A 51 3.06 0.25 14.25
C ARG A 51 3.02 0.91 12.87
N GLU A 52 2.00 1.72 12.60
CA GLU A 52 2.02 2.51 11.36
C GLU A 52 3.16 3.55 11.40
N PRO A 53 4.01 3.62 10.35
CA PRO A 53 5.07 4.64 10.26
C PRO A 53 4.44 6.01 10.00
N THR A 54 5.00 7.06 10.55
CA THR A 54 4.61 8.45 10.21
C THR A 54 5.01 8.79 8.77
N VAL A 55 4.42 9.83 8.17
CA VAL A 55 4.84 10.32 6.85
C VAL A 55 6.34 10.65 6.84
N SER A 56 6.84 11.30 7.89
CA SER A 56 8.26 11.64 8.02
C SER A 56 9.16 10.40 8.05
N GLU A 57 8.76 9.31 8.72
CA GLU A 57 9.51 8.06 8.74
C GLU A 57 9.51 7.38 7.37
N VAL A 58 8.37 7.41 6.65
CA VAL A 58 8.30 6.90 5.28
C VAL A 58 9.25 7.67 4.36
N LEU A 59 9.22 9.00 4.42
CA LEU A 59 10.10 9.83 3.60
C LEU A 59 11.58 9.65 3.96
N ALA A 60 11.92 9.55 5.24
CA ALA A 60 13.29 9.30 5.68
C ALA A 60 13.82 7.94 5.19
N ASP A 61 12.99 6.89 5.25
CA ASP A 61 13.36 5.55 4.78
C ASP A 61 13.53 5.52 3.25
N ILE A 62 12.70 6.26 2.51
CA ILE A 62 12.88 6.45 1.05
C ILE A 62 14.18 7.21 0.77
N GLN A 63 14.43 8.35 1.43
CA GLN A 63 15.62 9.18 1.22
C GLN A 63 16.93 8.44 1.53
N ALA A 64 16.91 7.44 2.41
CA ALA A 64 18.07 6.61 2.74
C ALA A 64 18.46 5.63 1.61
N ARG A 65 17.66 5.52 0.54
CA ARG A 65 17.89 4.61 -0.58
C ARG A 65 18.49 5.31 -1.79
N ASP A 66 19.20 4.53 -2.60
CA ASP A 66 19.60 4.94 -3.94
C ASP A 66 18.39 4.88 -4.89
N ILE A 67 17.62 5.97 -4.94
CA ILE A 67 16.34 6.04 -5.65
C ILE A 67 16.47 5.81 -7.16
N TYR A 68 17.58 6.23 -7.77
CA TYR A 68 17.74 6.21 -9.23
C TYR A 68 17.94 4.82 -9.82
N LYS A 69 18.10 3.78 -8.99
CA LYS A 69 18.14 2.40 -9.45
C LYS A 69 16.75 1.79 -9.70
N TYR A 70 15.69 2.45 -9.21
CA TYR A 70 14.33 1.95 -9.33
C TYR A 70 13.59 2.55 -10.52
N ARG A 71 12.58 1.82 -11.01
CA ARG A 71 11.72 2.22 -12.13
C ARG A 71 10.45 2.96 -11.68
N GLU A 72 9.92 2.63 -10.51
CA GLU A 72 8.71 3.25 -9.95
C GLU A 72 8.67 3.14 -8.41
N PHE A 73 7.90 4.03 -7.78
CA PHE A 73 7.42 3.86 -6.42
C PHE A 73 6.08 3.12 -6.43
N VAL A 74 5.90 2.13 -5.54
CA VAL A 74 4.69 1.31 -5.48
C VAL A 74 4.14 1.28 -4.06
N PHE A 75 2.99 1.90 -3.81
CA PHE A 75 2.28 1.72 -2.53
C PHE A 75 1.64 0.34 -2.49
N CYS A 76 2.21 -0.56 -1.69
CA CYS A 76 1.77 -1.94 -1.54
C CYS A 76 2.43 -2.56 -0.31
N GLY A 77 1.67 -3.38 0.40
CA GLY A 77 2.11 -4.05 1.61
C GLY A 77 1.10 -5.12 2.02
N TYR A 78 1.05 -5.44 3.31
CA TYR A 78 0.04 -6.34 3.85
C TYR A 78 -1.35 -5.70 4.00
N GLY A 79 -1.41 -4.39 4.27
CA GLY A 79 -2.65 -3.65 4.39
C GLY A 79 -3.16 -3.05 3.07
N GLU A 80 -4.30 -2.34 3.17
CA GLU A 80 -4.87 -1.49 2.12
C GLU A 80 -4.28 -0.07 2.25
N PRO A 81 -3.39 0.35 1.34
CA PRO A 81 -2.74 1.66 1.45
C PRO A 81 -3.73 2.82 1.47
N MET A 82 -4.87 2.72 0.79
CA MET A 82 -5.86 3.81 0.73
C MET A 82 -6.57 4.07 2.07
N LEU A 83 -6.39 3.23 3.09
CA LEU A 83 -6.76 3.60 4.49
C LEU A 83 -5.97 4.81 5.01
N ARG A 84 -4.87 5.15 4.34
CA ARG A 84 -4.01 6.31 4.61
C ARG A 84 -3.98 7.27 3.41
N THR A 85 -5.13 7.47 2.75
CA THR A 85 -5.24 8.29 1.52
C THR A 85 -4.55 9.66 1.63
N TYR A 86 -4.78 10.42 2.70
CA TYR A 86 -4.18 11.76 2.84
C TYR A 86 -2.66 11.72 3.05
N ASP A 87 -2.16 10.74 3.80
CA ASP A 87 -0.72 10.53 3.97
C ASP A 87 -0.06 10.15 2.63
N ILE A 88 -0.71 9.29 1.83
CA ILE A 88 -0.25 8.96 0.47
C ILE A 88 -0.18 10.21 -0.39
N ILE A 89 -1.20 11.05 -0.37
CA ILE A 89 -1.22 12.31 -1.14
C ILE A 89 -0.04 13.20 -0.73
N GLU A 90 0.24 13.34 0.56
CA GLU A 90 1.38 14.11 1.07
C GLU A 90 2.71 13.52 0.58
N ILE A 91 2.89 12.21 0.71
CA ILE A 91 4.08 11.50 0.25
C ILE A 91 4.24 11.67 -1.27
N CYS A 92 3.20 11.47 -2.06
CA CYS A 92 3.26 11.61 -3.52
C CYS A 92 3.66 13.02 -3.95
N ARG A 93 3.16 14.08 -3.28
CA ARG A 93 3.59 15.46 -3.56
C ARG A 93 5.09 15.63 -3.34
N TYR A 94 5.61 15.12 -2.23
CA TYR A 94 7.04 15.15 -1.97
C TYR A 94 7.81 14.38 -3.06
N LEU A 95 7.40 13.14 -3.36
CA LEU A 95 8.07 12.29 -4.34
C LEU A 95 8.10 12.91 -5.73
N LYS A 96 6.98 13.51 -6.19
CA LYS A 96 6.93 14.23 -7.48
C LYS A 96 7.80 15.49 -7.51
N SER A 97 7.98 16.15 -6.36
CA SER A 97 8.85 17.33 -6.27
C SER A 97 10.34 16.97 -6.23
N ALA A 98 10.68 15.83 -5.62
CA ALA A 98 12.06 15.42 -5.38
C ALA A 98 12.62 14.49 -6.49
N TYR A 99 11.75 13.72 -7.14
CA TYR A 99 12.15 12.65 -8.06
C TYR A 99 11.26 12.65 -9.30
N ASN A 100 11.88 12.37 -10.46
CA ASN A 100 11.17 12.18 -11.72
C ASN A 100 10.90 10.69 -11.98
N MET A 101 10.13 10.05 -11.11
CA MET A 101 9.82 8.62 -11.18
C MET A 101 8.31 8.36 -11.09
N PRO A 102 7.75 7.40 -11.85
CA PRO A 102 6.35 7.01 -11.74
C PRO A 102 5.96 6.51 -10.35
N ILE A 103 4.70 6.75 -9.98
CA ILE A 103 4.08 6.32 -8.72
C ILE A 103 2.86 5.48 -9.05
N ARG A 104 2.80 4.27 -8.47
CA ARG A 104 1.68 3.34 -8.59
C ARG A 104 1.09 3.01 -7.21
N ILE A 105 -0.23 2.86 -7.16
CA ILE A 105 -0.94 2.37 -5.98
C ILE A 105 -1.54 1.00 -6.28
N ASN A 106 -1.24 0.00 -5.44
CA ASN A 106 -1.97 -1.26 -5.41
C ASN A 106 -3.08 -1.17 -4.36
N THR A 107 -4.32 -1.38 -4.76
CA THR A 107 -5.48 -1.20 -3.87
C THR A 107 -6.55 -2.25 -4.13
N ASN A 108 -7.42 -2.46 -3.14
CA ASN A 108 -8.70 -3.13 -3.28
C ASN A 108 -9.78 -2.24 -3.93
N GLY A 109 -9.51 -0.94 -4.12
CA GLY A 109 -10.42 -0.01 -4.79
C GLY A 109 -11.38 0.73 -3.87
N HIS A 110 -11.27 0.57 -2.54
CA HIS A 110 -12.27 1.08 -1.59
C HIS A 110 -12.03 2.54 -1.14
N ALA A 111 -11.14 3.29 -1.80
CA ALA A 111 -10.74 4.63 -1.37
C ALA A 111 -11.92 5.58 -1.10
N ASN A 112 -12.91 5.59 -2.00
CA ASN A 112 -14.09 6.45 -1.86
C ASN A 112 -15.00 6.02 -0.69
N LEU A 113 -15.12 4.71 -0.42
CA LEU A 113 -15.85 4.18 0.73
C LEU A 113 -15.14 4.50 2.05
N ILE A 114 -13.80 4.43 2.05
CA ILE A 114 -12.94 4.77 3.19
C ILE A 114 -13.07 6.26 3.52
N CYS A 115 -12.99 7.14 2.51
CA CYS A 115 -13.00 8.58 2.71
C CYS A 115 -14.41 9.18 2.78
N GLY A 116 -15.45 8.42 2.42
CA GLY A 116 -16.85 8.89 2.34
C GLY A 116 -17.11 9.91 1.23
N GLN A 117 -16.16 10.10 0.30
CA GLN A 117 -16.23 11.04 -0.81
C GLN A 117 -15.32 10.58 -1.95
N ASP A 118 -15.51 11.13 -3.15
CA ASP A 118 -14.61 10.87 -4.28
C ASP A 118 -13.24 11.54 -4.07
N VAL A 119 -12.17 10.74 -4.08
CA VAL A 119 -10.79 11.20 -3.91
C VAL A 119 -9.98 11.20 -5.22
N THR A 120 -10.58 10.80 -6.33
CA THR A 120 -9.88 10.61 -7.62
C THR A 120 -9.17 11.88 -8.09
N SER A 121 -9.84 13.03 -7.97
CA SER A 121 -9.28 14.34 -8.35
C SER A 121 -8.06 14.74 -7.51
N GLN A 122 -7.95 14.22 -6.29
CA GLN A 122 -6.82 14.49 -5.39
C GLN A 122 -5.58 13.67 -5.75
N LEU A 123 -5.76 12.56 -6.47
CA LEU A 123 -4.67 11.72 -6.97
C LEU A 123 -4.17 12.16 -8.35
N ALA A 124 -4.97 12.94 -9.08
CA ALA A 124 -4.63 13.42 -10.41
C ALA A 124 -3.33 14.23 -10.41
N GLY A 125 -2.42 13.88 -11.33
CA GLY A 125 -1.08 14.50 -11.44
C GLY A 125 -0.07 14.03 -10.37
N LEU A 126 -0.51 13.27 -9.36
CA LEU A 126 0.34 12.71 -8.32
C LEU A 126 0.61 11.22 -8.50
N VAL A 127 -0.39 10.47 -8.98
CA VAL A 127 -0.32 9.02 -9.18
C VAL A 127 -0.43 8.72 -10.67
N ASP A 128 0.51 7.93 -11.20
CA ASP A 128 0.57 7.62 -12.63
C ASP A 128 -0.19 6.34 -12.99
N ALA A 129 -0.35 5.43 -12.02
CA ALA A 129 -1.08 4.18 -12.22
C ALA A 129 -1.79 3.71 -10.94
N VAL A 130 -2.95 3.09 -11.11
CA VAL A 130 -3.66 2.37 -10.04
C VAL A 130 -3.88 0.93 -10.48
N SER A 131 -3.44 -0.02 -9.67
CA SER A 131 -3.68 -1.45 -9.87
C SER A 131 -4.73 -1.90 -8.87
N ILE A 132 -5.91 -2.27 -9.38
CA ILE A 132 -7.06 -2.64 -8.56
C ILE A 132 -7.20 -4.17 -8.54
N SER A 133 -7.31 -4.73 -7.34
CA SER A 133 -7.50 -6.17 -7.12
C SER A 133 -8.95 -6.58 -7.40
N MET A 134 -9.28 -6.83 -8.66
CA MET A 134 -10.60 -7.29 -9.09
C MET A 134 -10.70 -8.83 -8.98
N ASN A 135 -11.07 -9.31 -7.79
CA ASN A 135 -10.95 -10.73 -7.44
C ASN A 135 -12.19 -11.58 -7.77
N ALA A 136 -13.29 -10.96 -8.18
CA ALA A 136 -14.53 -11.66 -8.53
C ALA A 136 -15.31 -10.89 -9.60
N LYS A 137 -16.23 -11.58 -10.28
CA LYS A 137 -17.03 -11.02 -11.38
C LYS A 137 -18.30 -10.29 -10.92
N ASN A 138 -18.69 -10.42 -9.66
CA ASN A 138 -19.89 -9.78 -9.09
C ASN A 138 -19.74 -9.56 -7.57
N SER A 139 -20.58 -8.67 -7.03
CA SER A 139 -20.53 -8.19 -5.64
C SER A 139 -20.67 -9.31 -4.62
N LYS A 140 -21.58 -10.26 -4.86
CA LYS A 140 -21.83 -11.39 -4.00
C LYS A 140 -20.60 -12.30 -3.89
N GLU A 141 -20.05 -12.73 -5.02
CA GLU A 141 -18.84 -13.56 -5.06
C GLU A 141 -17.63 -12.81 -4.48
N TYR A 142 -17.53 -11.49 -4.73
CA TYR A 142 -16.49 -10.67 -4.11
C TYR A 142 -16.61 -10.67 -2.59
N GLN A 143 -17.81 -10.52 -2.04
CA GLN A 143 -18.02 -10.52 -0.59
C GLN A 143 -17.75 -11.88 0.03
N GLU A 144 -18.12 -12.97 -0.63
CA GLU A 144 -17.80 -14.34 -0.18
C GLU A 144 -16.28 -14.58 -0.09
N LEU A 145 -15.53 -14.08 -1.08
CA LEU A 145 -14.07 -14.27 -1.17
C LEU A 145 -13.27 -13.27 -0.33
N CYS A 146 -13.59 -11.98 -0.43
CA CYS A 146 -12.82 -10.88 0.16
C CYS A 146 -13.28 -10.49 1.56
N GLN A 147 -14.51 -10.86 1.95
CA GLN A 147 -15.09 -10.57 3.26
C GLN A 147 -14.90 -9.09 3.65
N SER A 148 -15.44 -8.18 2.83
CA SER A 148 -15.27 -6.75 3.04
C SER A 148 -16.13 -6.23 4.18
N ASP A 149 -15.60 -5.25 4.91
CA ASP A 149 -16.34 -4.46 5.90
C ASP A 149 -17.52 -3.68 5.28
N TYR A 150 -17.49 -3.45 3.96
CA TYR A 150 -18.54 -2.73 3.23
C TYR A 150 -19.62 -3.64 2.63
N GLY A 151 -19.52 -4.96 2.82
CA GLY A 151 -20.42 -5.92 2.19
C GLY A 151 -20.35 -5.83 0.66
N GLU A 152 -21.47 -6.11 0.00
CA GLU A 152 -21.57 -6.08 -1.47
C GLU A 152 -21.35 -4.71 -2.12
N LYS A 153 -21.28 -3.61 -1.35
CA LYS A 153 -20.97 -2.27 -1.88
C LYS A 153 -19.50 -2.11 -2.29
N SER A 154 -18.66 -3.09 -1.97
CA SER A 154 -17.22 -3.07 -2.21
C SER A 154 -16.81 -3.36 -3.66
N LEU A 155 -17.76 -3.77 -4.53
CA LEU A 155 -17.53 -4.01 -5.96
C LEU A 155 -18.42 -3.11 -6.83
#